data_AF-A0A1T4XJQ4-F1
#
_entry.id   AF-A0A1T4XJQ4-F1
#
_cell.length_a   1.000
_cell.length_b   1.000
_cell.length_c   1.000
_cell.angle_alpha   90.00
_cell.angle_beta   90.00
_cell.angle_gamma   90.00
#
_symmetry.space_group_name_H-M   'P 1'
#
loop_
_entity.id
_entity.type
_entity.pdbx_description
1 polymer ?
#
loop_
_entity_poly.entity_id
_entity_poly.type
_entity_poly.pdbx_seq_one_letter_code
_entity_poly.pdbx_strand_id
1 'polypeptide(L)'
;MSILRRIFPLLLTAALLCACVQMPNTPQDVLPATTPQTTAAPAATPETSPTPTPEPTVAPAMATATSNATKDAPQIKDPTTWDDNAAETLAGLETQFAAYGLTLDAKEGFPYLLAVNNAGGVVTVYAVDSAAKKYAVPFMAMVCSGGMDTPTGYFSTPVDYSWRLLMGPSYGQYATRIYDSYLFHSVPYYSQHKDDVEYDEFNLLGTRASLGCIRLAVVDVKWIYDNCPLGTPVIIYNDADDPGPMGKPGTIYTDPADTEKRGWDPTDPDPANPWDDAFESGTAIRSQAAWDQWETERENWMSSLTPTDLQGWSTDSKIAGTRG
;
A
#
# COMPACT_ATOMS: atom_id res chain seq x y z
N MET A 1 65.54 -11.91 -13.47
CA MET A 1 66.23 -10.68 -13.96
C MET A 1 65.13 -9.69 -14.28
N SER A 2 64.98 -8.46 -13.80
CA SER A 2 65.72 -7.50 -12.95
C SER A 2 64.63 -6.49 -12.52
N ILE A 3 64.26 -6.33 -11.25
CA ILE A 3 64.81 -5.36 -10.28
C ILE A 3 64.62 -3.89 -10.67
N LEU A 4 63.80 -3.22 -9.83
CA LEU A 4 63.86 -1.84 -9.30
C LEU A 4 64.35 -0.68 -10.19
N ARG A 5 63.57 0.41 -10.20
CA ARG A 5 63.98 1.78 -9.75
C ARG A 5 62.77 2.72 -9.72
N ARG A 6 62.30 3.10 -8.52
CA ARG A 6 62.48 4.40 -7.80
C ARG A 6 61.34 5.40 -8.11
N ILE A 7 60.44 5.84 -7.21
CA ILE A 7 60.45 6.29 -5.79
C ILE A 7 61.08 7.70 -5.58
N PHE A 8 60.20 8.65 -5.19
CA PHE A 8 60.34 9.91 -4.40
C PHE A 8 60.72 11.24 -5.10
N PRO A 9 60.39 12.43 -4.52
CA PRO A 9 59.89 12.78 -3.15
C PRO A 9 58.59 13.65 -3.12
N LEU A 10 57.72 13.69 -2.07
CA LEU A 10 57.78 14.18 -0.67
C LEU A 10 57.82 15.72 -0.48
N LEU A 11 56.95 16.20 0.44
CA LEU A 11 56.90 17.49 1.19
C LEU A 11 55.89 18.56 0.73
N LEU A 12 54.75 18.65 1.42
CA LEU A 12 54.46 19.81 2.28
C LEU A 12 53.32 19.51 3.28
N THR A 13 53.70 19.40 4.55
CA THR A 13 52.84 19.43 5.74
C THR A 13 52.91 20.83 6.34
N ALA A 14 51.77 21.46 6.66
CA ALA A 14 51.70 22.55 7.63
C ALA A 14 50.46 22.35 8.51
N ALA A 15 50.74 22.15 9.80
CA ALA A 15 49.79 21.97 10.89
C ALA A 15 49.08 23.28 11.25
N LEU A 16 47.92 23.18 11.90
CA LEU A 16 47.67 23.90 13.16
C LEU A 16 46.44 23.30 13.88
N LEU A 17 46.68 22.70 15.04
CA LEU A 17 45.72 22.22 16.03
C LEU A 17 46.16 22.81 17.38
N CYS A 18 45.35 23.69 17.96
CA CYS A 18 45.33 24.16 19.36
C CYS A 18 44.27 25.28 19.41
N ALA A 19 43.37 25.42 20.38
CA ALA A 19 43.36 24.91 21.74
C ALA A 19 41.91 24.89 22.28
N CYS A 20 41.70 24.02 23.26
CA CYS A 20 40.55 24.00 24.16
C CYS A 20 40.47 25.30 24.98
N VAL A 21 39.28 25.87 25.14
CA VAL A 21 38.89 26.60 26.35
C VAL A 21 37.43 26.25 26.66
N GLN A 22 37.21 25.85 27.91
CA GLN A 22 35.94 25.48 28.50
C GLN A 22 35.53 26.57 29.49
N MET A 23 34.20 26.74 29.67
CA MET A 23 33.48 27.41 30.78
C MET A 23 33.33 28.95 30.71
N PRO A 24 32.32 29.59 31.37
CA PRO A 24 31.37 29.09 32.40
C PRO A 24 29.87 29.45 32.19
N ASN A 25 29.05 28.94 33.11
CA ASN A 25 27.60 29.17 33.29
C ASN A 25 27.18 30.63 33.55
N THR A 26 25.91 30.90 33.17
CA THR A 26 24.89 31.80 33.78
C THR A 26 25.05 33.33 33.66
N PRO A 27 23.96 34.14 33.56
CA PRO A 27 22.72 34.05 34.36
C PRO A 27 21.37 34.09 33.60
N GLN A 28 20.33 33.70 34.35
CA GLN A 28 18.90 33.78 34.03
C GLN A 28 18.45 35.21 33.77
N ASP A 29 17.53 35.39 32.83
CA ASP A 29 16.60 36.53 32.81
C ASP A 29 15.18 36.01 32.95
N VAL A 30 14.62 36.26 34.13
CA VAL A 30 13.22 36.03 34.50
C VAL A 30 12.55 37.39 34.47
N LEU A 31 11.53 37.55 33.63
CA LEU A 31 10.60 38.69 33.69
C LEU A 31 9.15 38.21 33.53
N PRO A 32 8.18 38.95 34.09
CA PRO A 32 7.32 38.44 35.14
C PRO A 32 5.96 37.91 34.67
N ALA A 33 5.41 37.02 35.51
CA ALA A 33 4.03 36.57 35.42
C ALA A 33 3.05 37.75 35.61
N THR A 34 2.17 37.96 34.63
CA THR A 34 1.00 38.83 34.76
C THR A 34 -0.12 38.08 35.49
N THR A 35 -0.59 38.66 36.58
CA THR A 35 -1.76 38.24 37.36
C THR A 35 -3.03 38.21 36.51
N PRO A 36 -3.81 37.12 36.49
CA PRO A 36 -5.17 37.16 35.96
C PRO A 36 -6.10 37.85 36.97
N GLN A 37 -6.76 38.91 36.50
CA GLN A 37 -7.78 39.65 37.21
C GLN A 37 -9.11 38.89 37.14
N THR A 38 -9.71 38.64 38.30
CA THR A 38 -11.02 37.98 38.47
C THR A 38 -12.11 38.76 37.74
N THR A 39 -12.80 38.13 36.79
CA THR A 39 -14.03 38.65 36.18
C THR A 39 -15.16 37.64 36.38
N ALA A 40 -16.33 38.16 36.73
CA ALA A 40 -17.49 37.44 37.22
C ALA A 40 -18.08 36.41 36.23
N ALA A 41 -18.59 35.33 36.80
CA ALA A 41 -19.27 34.23 36.12
C ALA A 41 -20.65 34.63 35.54
N PRO A 42 -20.98 34.22 34.31
CA PRO A 42 -22.36 34.07 33.86
C PRO A 42 -22.91 32.68 34.22
N ALA A 43 -24.22 32.62 34.44
CA ALA A 43 -24.98 31.49 34.94
C ALA A 43 -24.87 30.20 34.11
N ALA A 44 -24.87 29.07 34.82
CA ALA A 44 -24.87 27.72 34.26
C ALA A 44 -26.12 27.44 33.42
N THR A 45 -25.90 27.04 32.17
CA THR A 45 -26.88 26.36 31.32
C THR A 45 -26.78 24.85 31.61
N PRO A 46 -27.88 24.10 31.75
CA PRO A 46 -27.81 22.69 32.10
C PRO A 46 -27.07 21.89 31.02
N GLU A 47 -26.02 21.18 31.44
CA GLU A 47 -25.28 20.23 30.61
C GLU A 47 -26.22 19.11 30.15
N THR A 48 -26.45 19.04 28.84
CA THR A 48 -27.04 17.87 28.21
C THR A 48 -26.01 16.74 28.27
N SER A 49 -26.42 15.62 28.90
CA SER A 49 -25.72 14.33 28.86
C SER A 49 -25.19 14.05 27.44
N PRO A 50 -23.93 13.62 27.27
CA PRO A 50 -23.43 13.26 25.95
C PRO A 50 -24.30 12.11 25.41
N THR A 51 -24.81 12.31 24.20
CA THR A 51 -25.48 11.26 23.43
C THR A 51 -24.43 10.18 23.14
N PRO A 52 -24.73 8.88 23.31
CA PRO A 52 -23.78 7.83 22.95
C PRO A 52 -23.42 7.97 21.47
N THR A 53 -22.12 8.05 21.18
CA THR A 53 -21.59 7.96 19.82
C THR A 53 -22.14 6.69 19.16
N PRO A 54 -22.81 6.76 18.01
CA PRO A 54 -23.23 5.56 17.31
C PRO A 54 -21.99 4.71 16.99
N GLU A 55 -22.10 3.42 17.22
CA GLU A 55 -21.12 2.43 16.82
C GLU A 55 -20.77 2.63 15.34
N PRO A 56 -19.50 2.85 14.98
CA PRO A 56 -19.12 3.04 13.58
C PRO A 56 -19.53 1.81 12.79
N THR A 57 -20.32 2.02 11.75
CA THR A 57 -21.04 0.94 11.09
C THR A 57 -20.04 0.19 10.20
N VAL A 58 -19.49 -0.92 10.68
CA VAL A 58 -18.67 -1.84 9.84
C VAL A 58 -19.54 -2.53 8.77
N ALA A 59 -20.87 -2.49 8.90
CA ALA A 59 -21.80 -3.15 7.99
C ALA A 59 -21.89 -2.55 6.56
N PRO A 60 -21.99 -1.22 6.32
CA PRO A 60 -22.07 -0.64 4.98
C PRO A 60 -20.75 -0.83 4.23
N ALA A 61 -19.63 -0.72 4.95
CA ALA A 61 -18.29 -0.98 4.48
C ALA A 61 -18.12 -2.38 3.84
N MET A 62 -18.58 -3.42 4.53
CA MET A 62 -18.58 -4.79 4.04
C MET A 62 -19.64 -5.02 2.94
N ALA A 63 -20.75 -4.28 2.98
CA ALA A 63 -21.79 -4.37 1.97
C ALA A 63 -21.31 -3.84 0.60
N THR A 64 -20.51 -2.78 0.56
CA THR A 64 -19.95 -2.26 -0.70
C THR A 64 -18.97 -3.25 -1.33
N ALA A 65 -18.02 -3.80 -0.56
CA ALA A 65 -17.10 -4.83 -1.05
C ALA A 65 -17.82 -6.06 -1.62
N THR A 66 -18.96 -6.43 -1.01
CA THR A 66 -19.82 -7.51 -1.47
C THR A 66 -20.58 -7.15 -2.74
N SER A 67 -21.10 -5.92 -2.83
CA SER A 67 -21.89 -5.45 -3.98
C SER A 67 -21.04 -5.30 -5.24
N ASN A 68 -19.77 -4.94 -5.09
CA ASN A 68 -18.84 -4.78 -6.19
C ASN A 68 -18.30 -6.11 -6.73
N ALA A 69 -18.35 -7.18 -5.95
CA ALA A 69 -17.87 -8.49 -6.37
C ALA A 69 -18.85 -9.15 -7.35
N THR A 70 -18.46 -9.24 -8.63
CA THR A 70 -19.29 -9.83 -9.70
C THR A 70 -18.84 -11.22 -10.13
N LYS A 71 -17.67 -11.68 -9.68
CA LYS A 71 -17.14 -13.02 -9.99
C LYS A 71 -17.12 -13.92 -8.76
N ASP A 72 -16.17 -13.69 -7.84
CA ASP A 72 -16.02 -14.46 -6.61
C ASP A 72 -16.49 -13.61 -5.42
N ALA A 73 -17.38 -14.16 -4.59
CA ALA A 73 -17.91 -13.44 -3.43
C ALA A 73 -16.86 -13.34 -2.30
N PRO A 74 -16.79 -12.20 -1.58
CA PRO A 74 -15.85 -12.05 -0.47
C PRO A 74 -16.15 -13.05 0.66
N GLN A 75 -15.10 -13.55 1.30
CA GLN A 75 -15.16 -14.39 2.49
C GLN A 75 -14.72 -13.57 3.69
N ILE A 76 -15.64 -12.81 4.29
CA ILE A 76 -15.34 -11.85 5.35
C ILE A 76 -15.44 -12.52 6.72
N LYS A 77 -14.37 -12.42 7.53
CA LYS A 77 -14.39 -12.86 8.94
C LYS A 77 -15.18 -11.86 9.79
N ASP A 78 -15.70 -12.29 10.94
CA ASP A 78 -16.41 -11.40 11.88
C ASP A 78 -15.51 -10.22 12.27
N PRO A 79 -15.92 -8.96 12.00
CA PRO A 79 -15.11 -7.79 12.32
C PRO A 79 -14.69 -7.66 13.78
N THR A 80 -15.48 -8.20 14.71
CA THR A 80 -15.14 -8.19 16.13
C THR A 80 -13.93 -9.06 16.47
N THR A 81 -13.53 -9.95 15.55
CA THR A 81 -12.39 -10.86 15.70
C THR A 81 -11.14 -10.41 14.94
N TRP A 82 -11.22 -9.35 14.13
CA TRP A 82 -10.12 -8.97 13.24
C TRP A 82 -8.83 -8.64 14.00
N ASP A 83 -8.93 -7.95 15.14
CA ASP A 83 -7.76 -7.58 15.95
C ASP A 83 -7.11 -8.82 16.58
N ASP A 84 -7.90 -9.76 17.10
CA ASP A 84 -7.39 -11.01 17.66
C ASP A 84 -6.74 -11.89 16.58
N ASN A 85 -7.39 -12.02 15.42
CA ASN A 85 -6.84 -12.74 14.27
C ASN A 85 -5.55 -12.08 13.75
N ALA A 86 -5.49 -10.74 13.78
CA ALA A 86 -4.32 -9.98 13.36
C ALA A 86 -3.15 -10.24 14.31
N ALA A 87 -3.40 -10.24 15.62
CA ALA A 87 -2.38 -10.56 16.62
C ALA A 87 -1.83 -11.98 16.44
N GLU A 88 -2.69 -12.97 16.19
CA GLU A 88 -2.27 -14.35 15.91
C GLU A 88 -1.43 -14.45 14.63
N THR A 89 -1.93 -13.87 13.53
CA THR A 89 -1.24 -13.86 12.24
C THR A 89 0.14 -13.20 12.37
N LEU A 90 0.21 -12.01 12.95
CA LEU A 90 1.45 -11.24 13.09
C LEU A 90 2.46 -11.93 14.01
N ALA A 91 2.02 -12.58 15.10
CA ALA A 91 2.92 -13.36 15.97
C ALA A 91 3.52 -14.57 15.23
N GLY A 92 2.73 -15.23 14.38
CA GLY A 92 3.20 -16.29 13.49
C GLY A 92 4.24 -15.78 12.48
N LEU A 93 3.96 -14.65 11.82
CA LEU A 93 4.87 -14.03 10.87
C LEU A 93 6.17 -13.55 11.54
N GLU A 94 6.10 -12.91 12.70
CA GLU A 94 7.28 -12.48 13.47
C GLU A 94 8.17 -13.68 13.80
N THR A 95 7.57 -14.80 14.23
CA THR A 95 8.30 -16.04 14.49
C THR A 95 8.94 -16.61 13.22
N GLN A 96 8.17 -16.69 12.13
CA GLN A 96 8.62 -17.27 10.85
C GLN A 96 9.76 -16.45 10.21
N PHE A 97 9.67 -15.13 10.28
CA PHE A 97 10.58 -14.21 9.59
C PHE A 97 11.58 -13.51 10.53
N ALA A 98 11.69 -13.92 11.80
CA ALA A 98 12.69 -13.40 12.73
C ALA A 98 14.13 -13.47 12.17
N ALA A 99 14.46 -14.56 11.47
CA ALA A 99 15.78 -14.73 10.83
C ALA A 99 16.05 -13.74 9.70
N TYR A 100 15.01 -13.16 9.11
CA TYR A 100 15.09 -12.10 8.10
C TYR A 100 15.06 -10.69 8.72
N GLY A 101 15.06 -10.58 10.05
CA GLY A 101 15.06 -9.31 10.76
C GLY A 101 13.70 -8.63 10.85
N LEU A 102 12.60 -9.37 10.65
CA LEU A 102 11.27 -8.83 10.89
C LEU A 102 11.13 -8.43 12.37
N THR A 103 10.74 -7.17 12.58
CA THR A 103 10.23 -6.66 13.85
C THR A 103 8.86 -6.04 13.58
N LEU A 104 7.90 -6.26 14.46
CA LEU A 104 6.59 -5.58 14.36
C LEU A 104 6.61 -4.14 14.86
N ASP A 105 7.75 -3.66 15.36
CA ASP A 105 7.92 -2.28 15.79
C ASP A 105 7.72 -1.31 14.61
N ALA A 106 6.90 -0.27 14.86
CA ALA A 106 6.59 0.74 13.88
C ALA A 106 7.84 1.55 13.52
N LYS A 107 8.11 1.69 12.22
CA LYS A 107 9.19 2.56 11.72
C LYS A 107 8.66 3.98 11.58
N GLU A 108 9.40 4.95 12.08
CA GLU A 108 9.05 6.37 11.94
C GLU A 108 8.88 6.75 10.46
N GLY A 109 7.79 7.45 10.14
CA GLY A 109 7.46 7.83 8.76
C GLY A 109 6.83 6.73 7.90
N PHE A 110 6.65 5.51 8.42
CA PHE A 110 6.04 4.39 7.70
C PHE A 110 4.77 3.92 8.41
N PRO A 111 3.59 4.46 8.05
CA PRO A 111 2.34 4.22 8.76
C PRO A 111 1.77 2.80 8.58
N TYR A 112 2.28 2.05 7.60
CA TYR A 112 1.76 0.73 7.23
C TYR A 112 2.84 -0.34 7.09
N LEU A 113 2.41 -1.58 7.30
CA LEU A 113 3.11 -2.82 6.94
C LEU A 113 2.22 -3.59 5.96
N LEU A 114 2.79 -4.07 4.85
CA LEU A 114 2.09 -4.87 3.84
C LEU A 114 2.42 -6.35 4.02
N ALA A 115 1.43 -7.18 4.32
CA ALA A 115 1.58 -8.63 4.41
C ALA A 115 0.89 -9.31 3.22
N VAL A 116 1.69 -9.88 2.33
CA VAL A 116 1.25 -10.57 1.12
C VAL A 116 1.14 -12.07 1.42
N ASN A 117 -0.08 -12.57 1.54
CA ASN A 117 -0.35 -13.98 1.49
C ASN A 117 -0.51 -14.42 0.03
N ASN A 118 0.59 -14.88 -0.57
CA ASN A 118 0.62 -15.26 -1.99
C ASN A 118 -0.25 -16.49 -2.28
N ALA A 119 -0.35 -17.44 -1.35
CA ALA A 119 -1.19 -18.62 -1.52
C ALA A 119 -2.68 -18.30 -1.29
N GLY A 120 -3.00 -17.43 -0.32
CA GLY A 120 -4.36 -16.95 -0.07
C GLY A 120 -4.88 -15.97 -1.12
N GLY A 121 -3.97 -15.28 -1.84
CA GLY A 121 -4.30 -14.26 -2.83
C GLY A 121 -4.77 -12.96 -2.17
N VAL A 122 -4.15 -12.57 -1.06
CA VAL A 122 -4.53 -11.40 -0.26
C VAL A 122 -3.31 -10.58 0.12
N VAL A 123 -3.40 -9.26 -0.03
CA VAL A 123 -2.52 -8.29 0.66
C VAL A 123 -3.28 -7.72 1.84
N THR A 124 -2.81 -7.99 3.05
CA THR A 124 -3.33 -7.34 4.27
C THR A 124 -2.46 -6.15 4.61
N VAL A 125 -3.08 -4.99 4.80
CA VAL A 125 -2.44 -3.77 5.28
C VAL A 125 -2.62 -3.68 6.79
N TYR A 126 -1.52 -3.57 7.52
CA TYR A 126 -1.54 -3.31 8.96
C TYR A 126 -1.10 -1.87 9.23
N ALA A 127 -1.96 -1.10 9.90
CA ALA A 127 -1.62 0.22 10.40
C ALA A 127 -0.87 0.14 11.73
N VAL A 128 -0.15 1.23 12.05
CA VAL A 128 0.51 1.40 13.34
C VAL A 128 -0.54 1.63 14.45
N ASP A 129 -0.52 0.78 15.47
CA ASP A 129 -1.11 1.10 16.76
C ASP A 129 -0.24 2.19 17.42
N SER A 130 -0.81 3.39 17.55
CA SER A 130 -0.12 4.55 18.09
C SER A 130 0.28 4.41 19.56
N ALA A 131 -0.42 3.59 20.34
CA ALA A 131 -0.14 3.34 21.76
C ALA A 131 0.96 2.29 21.91
N ALA A 132 0.85 1.18 21.18
CA ALA A 132 1.85 0.10 21.21
C ALA A 132 3.13 0.42 20.43
N LYS A 133 3.07 1.38 19.50
CA LYS A 133 4.13 1.70 18.52
C LYS A 133 4.52 0.47 17.69
N LYS A 134 3.52 -0.33 17.29
CA LYS A 134 3.68 -1.53 16.49
C LYS A 134 2.71 -1.55 15.31
N TYR A 135 3.10 -2.21 14.23
CA TYR A 135 2.16 -2.62 13.18
C TYR A 135 1.27 -3.72 13.77
N ALA A 136 -0.01 -3.43 13.96
CA ALA A 136 -0.92 -4.33 14.69
C ALA A 136 -2.37 -4.25 14.21
N VAL A 137 -2.80 -3.08 13.73
CA VAL A 137 -4.22 -2.84 13.42
C VAL A 137 -4.51 -3.27 11.98
N PRO A 138 -5.34 -4.30 11.72
CA PRO A 138 -5.73 -4.66 10.37
C PRO A 138 -6.56 -3.52 9.75
N PHE A 139 -5.98 -2.85 8.75
CA PHE A 139 -6.55 -1.65 8.15
C PHE A 139 -7.46 -2.01 6.97
N MET A 140 -6.97 -2.84 6.06
CA MET A 140 -7.75 -3.42 4.97
C MET A 140 -7.09 -4.66 4.37
N ALA A 141 -7.87 -5.44 3.62
CA ALA A 141 -7.41 -6.56 2.82
C ALA A 141 -7.78 -6.34 1.34
N MET A 142 -6.80 -6.49 0.46
CA MET A 142 -6.90 -6.35 -1.00
C MET A 142 -6.74 -7.71 -1.66
N VAL A 143 -7.50 -7.98 -2.73
CA VAL A 143 -7.27 -9.19 -3.53
C VAL A 143 -6.01 -9.02 -4.34
N CYS A 144 -5.20 -10.07 -4.43
CA CYS A 144 -4.02 -10.06 -5.29
C CYS A 144 -3.76 -11.39 -5.97
N SER A 145 -2.94 -11.34 -7.00
CA SER A 145 -2.42 -12.51 -7.70
C SER A 145 -0.90 -12.45 -7.80
N GLY A 146 -0.23 -13.29 -7.01
CA GLY A 146 1.19 -13.59 -7.20
C GLY A 146 1.40 -14.85 -8.03
N GLY A 147 2.62 -15.39 -7.95
CA GLY A 147 3.10 -16.49 -8.80
C GLY A 147 3.74 -17.62 -7.99
N MET A 148 4.13 -18.67 -8.70
CA MET A 148 4.93 -19.76 -8.09
C MET A 148 6.31 -19.27 -7.65
N ASP A 149 6.88 -18.34 -8.40
CA ASP A 149 8.23 -17.81 -8.18
C ASP A 149 8.27 -16.59 -7.24
N THR A 150 7.12 -16.14 -6.73
CA THR A 150 7.09 -15.05 -5.76
C THR A 150 7.87 -15.43 -4.50
N PRO A 151 8.92 -14.67 -4.12
CA PRO A 151 9.77 -15.04 -3.00
C PRO A 151 9.05 -14.82 -1.67
N THR A 152 9.18 -15.75 -0.74
CA THR A 152 8.83 -15.50 0.66
C THR A 152 9.94 -14.75 1.36
N GLY A 153 9.60 -13.80 2.22
CA GLY A 153 10.62 -13.05 2.97
C GLY A 153 10.09 -11.77 3.59
N TYR A 154 11.02 -11.01 4.18
CA TYR A 154 10.80 -9.67 4.70
C TYR A 154 11.61 -8.67 3.88
N PHE A 155 10.94 -7.66 3.35
CA PHE A 155 11.45 -6.71 2.37
C PHE A 155 11.03 -5.27 2.69
N SER A 156 11.43 -4.32 1.85
CA SER A 156 11.00 -2.92 1.91
C SER A 156 10.95 -2.33 0.51
N THR A 157 10.02 -1.40 0.25
CA THR A 157 9.79 -0.82 -1.09
C THR A 157 10.84 0.23 -1.48
N PRO A 158 11.81 -0.03 -2.37
CA PRO A 158 12.92 0.91 -2.58
C PRO A 158 12.66 1.97 -3.64
N VAL A 159 11.70 1.74 -4.55
CA VAL A 159 11.39 2.63 -5.68
C VAL A 159 10.04 2.29 -6.27
N ASP A 160 9.40 3.28 -6.87
CA ASP A 160 8.12 3.21 -7.56
C ASP A 160 8.20 3.76 -8.99
N TYR A 161 7.16 3.47 -9.77
CA TYR A 161 7.00 3.87 -11.17
C TYR A 161 5.52 4.05 -11.47
N SER A 162 5.13 5.18 -12.08
CA SER A 162 3.76 5.36 -12.57
C SER A 162 3.37 4.28 -13.60
N TRP A 163 4.32 3.91 -14.46
CA TRP A 163 4.24 2.77 -15.38
C TRP A 163 5.54 1.99 -15.40
N ARG A 164 5.46 0.66 -15.49
CA ARG A 164 6.65 -0.20 -15.58
C ARG A 164 6.49 -1.30 -16.61
N LEU A 165 7.47 -1.44 -17.50
CA LEU A 165 7.63 -2.63 -18.35
C LEU A 165 7.85 -3.87 -17.47
N LEU A 166 7.03 -4.88 -17.67
CA LEU A 166 7.00 -6.13 -16.91
C LEU A 166 7.74 -7.25 -17.66
N MET A 167 7.64 -8.48 -17.12
CA MET A 167 8.14 -9.67 -17.80
C MET A 167 7.21 -10.04 -18.96
N GLY A 168 7.69 -9.85 -20.19
CA GLY A 168 6.90 -9.90 -21.42
C GLY A 168 6.75 -8.50 -22.04
N PRO A 169 6.12 -8.34 -23.21
CA PRO A 169 5.83 -7.02 -23.76
C PRO A 169 4.55 -6.45 -23.11
N SER A 170 4.52 -6.33 -21.77
CA SER A 170 3.37 -5.81 -21.02
C SER A 170 3.78 -4.80 -19.96
N TYR A 171 2.80 -4.03 -19.48
CA TYR A 171 3.02 -2.89 -18.59
C TYR A 171 2.13 -2.95 -17.35
N GLY A 172 2.62 -2.45 -16.22
CA GLY A 172 1.82 -2.28 -15.01
C GLY A 172 1.74 -0.82 -14.59
N GLN A 173 0.53 -0.36 -14.25
CA GLN A 173 0.31 0.93 -13.60
C GLN A 173 0.70 0.85 -12.12
N TYR A 174 1.11 1.99 -11.57
CA TYR A 174 1.37 2.20 -10.13
C TYR A 174 2.32 1.12 -9.56
N ALA A 175 3.43 0.88 -10.24
CA ALA A 175 4.31 -0.22 -9.91
C ALA A 175 5.31 0.15 -8.80
N THR A 176 5.32 -0.60 -7.70
CA THR A 176 6.23 -0.40 -6.56
C THR A 176 7.11 -1.64 -6.38
N ARG A 177 8.43 -1.48 -6.44
CA ARG A 177 9.37 -2.60 -6.30
C ARG A 177 9.35 -3.15 -4.87
N ILE A 178 9.41 -4.47 -4.74
CA ILE A 178 9.52 -5.16 -3.44
C ILE A 178 10.93 -5.71 -3.26
N TYR A 179 11.37 -6.50 -4.24
CA TYR A 179 12.66 -7.20 -4.22
C TYR A 179 13.07 -7.53 -5.65
N ASP A 180 14.32 -7.30 -6.04
CA ASP A 180 14.84 -7.59 -7.38
C ASP A 180 13.87 -7.14 -8.52
N SER A 181 13.35 -8.06 -9.33
CA SER A 181 12.35 -7.78 -10.36
C SER A 181 10.89 -7.89 -9.91
N TYR A 182 10.63 -8.26 -8.65
CA TYR A 182 9.28 -8.45 -8.09
C TYR A 182 8.69 -7.13 -7.63
N LEU A 183 7.48 -6.83 -8.11
CA LEU A 183 6.77 -5.57 -7.93
C LEU A 183 5.36 -5.81 -7.39
N PHE A 184 4.81 -4.88 -6.63
CA PHE A 184 3.38 -4.60 -6.67
C PHE A 184 3.11 -3.84 -7.97
N HIS A 185 2.06 -4.20 -8.71
CA HIS A 185 1.58 -3.42 -9.86
C HIS A 185 0.11 -3.77 -10.14
N SER A 186 -0.55 -2.99 -11.01
CA SER A 186 -1.89 -3.32 -11.51
C SER A 186 -1.93 -4.69 -12.20
N VAL A 187 -3.09 -5.18 -12.61
CA VAL A 187 -3.13 -6.22 -13.66
C VAL A 187 -2.35 -5.73 -14.90
N PRO A 188 -1.62 -6.61 -15.62
CA PRO A 188 -0.88 -6.21 -16.82
C PRO A 188 -1.76 -5.55 -17.89
N TYR A 189 -1.14 -4.68 -18.67
CA TYR A 189 -1.69 -4.01 -19.84
C TYR A 189 -0.86 -4.35 -21.07
N TYR A 190 -1.51 -4.45 -22.23
CA TYR A 190 -0.83 -4.66 -23.52
C TYR A 190 -0.02 -3.43 -23.95
N SER A 191 -0.42 -2.23 -23.52
CA SER A 191 0.31 -0.97 -23.75
C SER A 191 0.24 -0.04 -22.53
N GLN A 192 0.94 1.08 -22.56
CA GLN A 192 0.92 2.09 -21.49
C GLN A 192 -0.30 3.02 -21.60
N HIS A 193 -1.48 2.43 -21.82
CA HIS A 193 -2.75 3.11 -21.99
C HIS A 193 -3.80 2.46 -21.09
N LYS A 194 -4.60 3.27 -20.39
CA LYS A 194 -5.52 2.80 -19.33
C LYS A 194 -6.71 1.95 -19.81
N ASP A 195 -6.98 1.98 -21.12
CA ASP A 195 -8.04 1.20 -21.78
C ASP A 195 -7.52 -0.07 -22.49
N ASP A 196 -6.32 -0.55 -22.14
CA ASP A 196 -5.66 -1.67 -22.81
C ASP A 196 -5.22 -2.77 -21.83
N VAL A 197 -6.01 -2.99 -20.77
CA VAL A 197 -5.75 -4.01 -19.75
C VAL A 197 -5.84 -5.41 -20.37
N GLU A 198 -4.99 -6.33 -19.90
CA GLU A 198 -5.07 -7.74 -20.24
C GLU A 198 -6.27 -8.37 -19.51
N TYR A 199 -7.47 -8.20 -20.04
CA TYR A 199 -8.72 -8.60 -19.38
C TYR A 199 -8.81 -10.09 -19.01
N ASP A 200 -8.14 -10.97 -19.76
CA ASP A 200 -8.05 -12.38 -19.42
C ASP A 200 -7.24 -12.57 -18.13
N GLU A 201 -6.14 -11.82 -17.96
CA GLU A 201 -5.35 -11.78 -16.73
C GLU A 201 -6.08 -11.06 -15.59
N PHE A 202 -6.90 -10.04 -15.89
CA PHE A 202 -7.75 -9.37 -14.89
C PHE A 202 -8.71 -10.36 -14.25
N ASN A 203 -9.36 -11.18 -15.08
CA ASN A 203 -10.24 -12.25 -14.64
C ASN A 203 -9.53 -13.37 -13.86
N LEU A 204 -8.20 -13.36 -13.76
CA LEU A 204 -7.43 -14.29 -12.91
C LEU A 204 -7.08 -13.72 -11.52
N LEU A 205 -7.43 -12.46 -11.22
CA LEU A 205 -7.24 -11.89 -9.89
C LEU A 205 -7.81 -12.81 -8.80
N GLY A 206 -7.08 -12.95 -7.69
CA GLY A 206 -7.41 -13.85 -6.59
C GLY A 206 -6.94 -15.29 -6.77
N THR A 207 -6.30 -15.60 -7.91
CA THR A 207 -5.61 -16.89 -8.19
C THR A 207 -4.10 -16.71 -8.35
N ARG A 208 -3.30 -17.77 -8.30
CA ARG A 208 -1.85 -17.70 -8.57
C ARG A 208 -1.61 -17.66 -10.07
N ALA A 209 -1.56 -16.46 -10.64
CA ALA A 209 -1.56 -16.23 -12.08
C ALA A 209 -0.37 -15.41 -12.60
N SER A 210 0.53 -14.94 -11.73
CA SER A 210 1.68 -14.13 -12.16
C SER A 210 2.97 -14.94 -12.34
N LEU A 211 3.95 -14.32 -13.01
CA LEU A 211 5.33 -14.81 -13.09
C LEU A 211 6.18 -14.43 -11.86
N GLY A 212 5.56 -13.92 -10.79
CA GLY A 212 6.24 -13.57 -9.55
C GLY A 212 5.77 -12.25 -8.91
N CYS A 213 5.46 -11.23 -9.72
CA CYS A 213 4.96 -9.96 -9.20
C CYS A 213 3.60 -10.11 -8.53
N ILE A 214 3.22 -9.16 -7.67
CA ILE A 214 1.92 -9.12 -7.01
C ILE A 214 1.01 -8.19 -7.81
N ARG A 215 0.05 -8.78 -8.52
CA ARG A 215 -0.96 -8.06 -9.30
C ARG A 215 -2.14 -7.68 -8.43
N LEU A 216 -2.64 -6.46 -8.54
CA LEU A 216 -3.87 -5.99 -7.89
C LEU A 216 -4.74 -5.22 -8.88
N ALA A 217 -5.99 -4.95 -8.51
CA ALA A 217 -6.81 -3.96 -9.22
C ALA A 217 -6.21 -2.55 -9.08
N VAL A 218 -6.51 -1.65 -10.02
CA VAL A 218 -5.95 -0.28 -10.05
C VAL A 218 -6.19 0.46 -8.74
N VAL A 219 -7.41 0.43 -8.18
CA VAL A 219 -7.71 1.10 -6.90
C VAL A 219 -6.80 0.65 -5.76
N ASP A 220 -6.52 -0.65 -5.68
CA ASP A 220 -5.76 -1.26 -4.60
C ASP A 220 -4.27 -0.96 -4.73
N VAL A 221 -3.71 -1.11 -5.93
CA VAL A 221 -2.29 -0.81 -6.15
C VAL A 221 -2.01 0.70 -6.10
N LYS A 222 -2.95 1.54 -6.58
CA LYS A 222 -2.82 3.00 -6.47
C LYS A 222 -2.84 3.42 -5.02
N TRP A 223 -3.67 2.79 -4.17
CA TRP A 223 -3.63 3.03 -2.74
C TRP A 223 -2.23 2.77 -2.17
N ILE A 224 -1.63 1.63 -2.49
CA ILE A 224 -0.26 1.30 -2.06
C ILE A 224 0.72 2.37 -2.55
N TYR A 225 0.65 2.75 -3.83
CA TYR A 225 1.53 3.74 -4.43
C TYR A 225 1.45 5.12 -3.73
N ASP A 226 0.25 5.58 -3.39
CA ASP A 226 0.05 6.90 -2.78
C ASP A 226 0.25 6.92 -1.26
N ASN A 227 -0.11 5.84 -0.56
CA ASN A 227 -0.19 5.80 0.91
C ASN A 227 0.97 5.07 1.59
N CYS A 228 1.79 4.32 0.85
CA CYS A 228 2.94 3.59 1.38
C CYS A 228 4.25 4.23 0.93
N PRO A 229 4.89 5.08 1.77
CA PRO A 229 6.18 5.70 1.43
C PRO A 229 7.25 4.68 1.05
N LEU A 230 8.20 5.08 0.21
CA LEU A 230 9.37 4.24 -0.14
C LEU A 230 10.17 3.88 1.12
N GLY A 231 10.29 2.58 1.39
CA GLY A 231 10.82 2.00 2.61
C GLY A 231 9.75 1.27 3.43
N THR A 232 8.48 1.34 3.02
CA THR A 232 7.37 0.59 3.63
C THR A 232 7.75 -0.88 3.75
N PRO A 233 7.65 -1.47 4.96
CA PRO A 233 7.97 -2.86 5.17
C PRO A 233 6.95 -3.78 4.49
N VAL A 234 7.45 -4.87 3.91
CA VAL A 234 6.64 -5.88 3.20
C VAL A 234 7.01 -7.27 3.70
N ILE A 235 6.02 -8.10 4.04
CA ILE A 235 6.20 -9.52 4.32
C ILE A 235 5.53 -10.29 3.20
N ILE A 236 6.19 -11.29 2.65
CA ILE A 236 5.57 -12.24 1.71
C ILE A 236 5.63 -13.64 2.30
N TYR A 237 4.48 -14.27 2.41
CA TYR A 237 4.32 -15.62 2.95
C TYR A 237 3.29 -16.41 2.13
N ASN A 238 3.11 -17.68 2.48
CA ASN A 238 2.14 -18.57 1.85
C ASN A 238 1.33 -19.29 2.94
N ASP A 239 0.03 -19.02 2.97
CA ASP A 239 -0.96 -19.80 3.71
C ASP A 239 -2.22 -19.93 2.84
N ALA A 240 -2.51 -21.14 2.37
CA ALA A 240 -3.68 -21.37 1.51
C ALA A 240 -4.97 -21.54 2.31
N ASP A 241 -4.87 -21.86 3.59
CA ASP A 241 -5.99 -22.24 4.44
C ASP A 241 -6.53 -21.03 5.22
N ASP A 242 -5.65 -20.07 5.55
CA ASP A 242 -6.05 -18.79 6.16
C ASP A 242 -5.70 -17.58 5.26
N PRO A 243 -6.70 -16.88 4.69
CA PRO A 243 -6.46 -15.69 3.87
C PRO A 243 -5.99 -14.45 4.66
N GLY A 244 -6.02 -14.50 5.99
CA GLY A 244 -5.62 -13.39 6.87
C GLY A 244 -6.75 -12.94 7.82
N PRO A 245 -6.51 -11.88 8.60
CA PRO A 245 -7.37 -11.52 9.73
C PRO A 245 -8.76 -11.03 9.33
N MET A 246 -8.88 -10.43 8.15
CA MET A 246 -10.13 -9.84 7.65
C MET A 246 -10.89 -10.79 6.70
N GLY A 247 -10.23 -11.86 6.24
CA GLY A 247 -10.77 -12.77 5.24
C GLY A 247 -10.25 -12.51 3.82
N LYS A 248 -10.92 -13.08 2.81
CA LYS A 248 -10.55 -12.95 1.39
C LYS A 248 -11.50 -11.99 0.67
N PRO A 249 -11.01 -10.89 0.08
CA PRO A 249 -11.84 -10.00 -0.74
C PRO A 249 -12.40 -10.73 -1.97
N GLY A 250 -13.51 -10.22 -2.51
CA GLY A 250 -14.11 -10.73 -3.73
C GLY A 250 -13.36 -10.29 -4.99
N THR A 251 -13.85 -10.69 -6.16
CA THR A 251 -13.26 -10.33 -7.46
C THR A 251 -14.32 -9.79 -8.42
N ILE A 252 -13.89 -8.97 -9.36
CA ILE A 252 -14.73 -8.40 -10.42
C ILE A 252 -14.51 -9.21 -11.70
N TYR A 253 -15.59 -9.51 -12.42
CA TYR A 253 -15.56 -10.12 -13.74
C TYR A 253 -15.63 -9.05 -14.83
N THR A 254 -14.75 -9.15 -15.81
CA THR A 254 -14.78 -8.38 -17.05
C THR A 254 -15.21 -9.28 -18.19
N ASP A 255 -16.29 -8.93 -18.92
CA ASP A 255 -16.73 -9.69 -20.09
C ASP A 255 -15.77 -9.49 -21.27
N PRO A 256 -15.06 -10.53 -21.75
CA PRO A 256 -14.15 -10.41 -22.89
C PRO A 256 -14.81 -9.99 -24.21
N ALA A 257 -16.14 -10.10 -24.30
CA ALA A 257 -16.91 -9.68 -25.47
C ALA A 257 -17.33 -8.20 -25.44
N ASP A 258 -17.30 -7.55 -24.28
CA ASP A 258 -17.65 -6.13 -24.13
C ASP A 258 -16.46 -5.26 -24.55
N THR A 259 -16.38 -4.90 -25.83
CA THR A 259 -15.26 -4.12 -26.36
C THR A 259 -15.18 -2.69 -25.83
N GLU A 260 -16.23 -2.18 -25.18
CA GLU A 260 -16.22 -0.84 -24.58
C GLU A 260 -15.56 -0.91 -23.20
N LYS A 261 -15.85 -1.95 -22.41
CA LYS A 261 -15.40 -2.07 -21.02
C LYS A 261 -14.17 -2.94 -20.81
N ARG A 262 -13.96 -3.95 -21.66
CA ARG A 262 -12.91 -4.97 -21.42
C ARG A 262 -11.49 -4.41 -21.41
N GLY A 263 -11.27 -3.26 -22.02
CA GLY A 263 -9.97 -2.60 -21.99
C GLY A 263 -9.63 -1.94 -20.65
N TRP A 264 -10.63 -1.66 -19.83
CA TRP A 264 -10.48 -0.91 -18.59
C TRP A 264 -10.43 -1.83 -17.38
N ASP A 265 -9.60 -1.47 -16.40
CA ASP A 265 -9.80 -1.94 -15.03
C ASP A 265 -11.07 -1.27 -14.48
N PRO A 266 -12.08 -2.02 -14.01
CA PRO A 266 -13.32 -1.47 -13.47
C PRO A 266 -13.13 -0.47 -12.33
N THR A 267 -11.96 -0.48 -11.68
CA THR A 267 -11.62 0.33 -10.51
C THR A 267 -10.69 1.50 -10.84
N ASP A 268 -10.31 1.68 -12.12
CA ASP A 268 -9.48 2.81 -12.54
C ASP A 268 -10.28 4.13 -12.42
N PRO A 269 -9.84 5.12 -11.63
CA PRO A 269 -10.60 6.34 -11.40
C PRO A 269 -10.55 7.34 -12.57
N ASP A 270 -10.06 6.95 -13.74
CA ASP A 270 -10.05 7.79 -14.93
C ASP A 270 -11.48 8.18 -15.36
N PRO A 271 -11.81 9.47 -15.56
CA PRO A 271 -13.14 9.89 -16.00
C PRO A 271 -13.58 9.35 -17.36
N ALA A 272 -12.65 8.82 -18.18
CA ALA A 272 -12.96 8.16 -19.44
C ALA A 272 -13.33 6.68 -19.26
N ASN A 273 -13.17 6.11 -18.07
CA ASN A 273 -13.52 4.74 -17.75
C ASN A 273 -15.04 4.53 -17.90
N PRO A 274 -15.51 3.60 -18.76
CA PRO A 274 -16.93 3.37 -19.01
C PRO A 274 -17.61 2.45 -17.99
N TRP A 275 -16.88 1.98 -16.97
CA TRP A 275 -17.45 1.23 -15.87
C TRP A 275 -18.29 2.13 -14.94
N ASP A 276 -19.17 1.51 -14.15
CA ASP A 276 -20.03 2.22 -13.21
C ASP A 276 -19.22 2.68 -11.98
N ASP A 277 -19.43 3.92 -11.52
CA ASP A 277 -18.76 4.50 -10.35
C ASP A 277 -18.86 3.61 -9.09
N ALA A 278 -19.87 2.73 -9.00
CA ALA A 278 -19.97 1.75 -7.91
C ALA A 278 -18.69 0.90 -7.76
N PHE A 279 -17.98 0.61 -8.85
CA PHE A 279 -16.76 -0.20 -8.85
C PHE A 279 -15.50 0.57 -8.42
N GLU A 280 -15.52 1.89 -8.31
CA GLU A 280 -14.33 2.71 -7.99
C GLU A 280 -13.65 2.27 -6.69
N SER A 281 -14.44 1.89 -5.69
CA SER A 281 -13.91 1.45 -4.39
C SER A 281 -13.39 0.00 -4.39
N GLY A 282 -13.56 -0.72 -5.51
CA GLY A 282 -13.13 -2.11 -5.68
C GLY A 282 -13.81 -3.07 -4.72
N THR A 283 -13.13 -4.18 -4.42
CA THR A 283 -13.64 -5.26 -3.57
C THR A 283 -12.92 -5.37 -2.22
N ALA A 284 -11.98 -4.47 -1.92
CA ALA A 284 -11.20 -4.52 -0.69
C ALA A 284 -12.08 -4.53 0.56
N ILE A 285 -11.75 -5.41 1.51
CA ILE A 285 -12.39 -5.44 2.83
C ILE A 285 -11.70 -4.37 3.67
N ARG A 286 -12.43 -3.35 4.11
CA ARG A 286 -11.87 -2.20 4.84
C ARG A 286 -12.41 -2.15 6.26
N SER A 287 -11.54 -1.81 7.20
CA SER A 287 -11.93 -1.33 8.53
C SER A 287 -12.71 -0.01 8.41
N GLN A 288 -13.37 0.42 9.49
CA GLN A 288 -14.01 1.73 9.50
C GLN A 288 -12.99 2.84 9.17
N ALA A 289 -11.81 2.81 9.80
CA ALA A 289 -10.77 3.81 9.58
C ALA A 289 -10.32 3.86 8.11
N ALA A 290 -10.23 2.71 7.45
CA ALA A 290 -9.91 2.65 6.02
C ALA A 290 -11.04 3.18 5.13
N TRP A 291 -12.31 3.00 5.51
CA TRP A 291 -13.43 3.61 4.80
C TRP A 291 -13.52 5.11 5.01
N ASP A 292 -13.31 5.59 6.23
CA ASP A 292 -13.28 7.02 6.53
C ASP A 292 -12.15 7.71 5.74
N GLN A 293 -10.99 7.04 5.60
CA GLN A 293 -9.91 7.50 4.73
C GLN A 293 -10.36 7.57 3.27
N TRP A 294 -10.93 6.48 2.74
CA TRP A 294 -11.43 6.45 1.36
C TRP A 294 -12.40 7.60 1.07
N GLU A 295 -13.41 7.81 1.91
CA GLU A 295 -14.40 8.87 1.69
C GLU A 295 -13.79 10.27 1.74
N THR A 296 -12.78 10.46 2.59
CA THR A 296 -12.08 11.75 2.71
C THR A 296 -11.17 12.01 1.51
N GLU A 297 -10.56 10.98 0.95
CA GLU A 297 -9.49 11.11 -0.04
C GLU A 297 -9.92 10.80 -1.49
N ARG A 298 -11.09 10.18 -1.73
CA ARG A 298 -11.48 9.70 -3.07
C ARG A 298 -11.46 10.78 -4.15
N GLU A 299 -11.89 12.01 -3.84
CA GLU A 299 -11.80 13.13 -4.79
C GLU A 299 -10.34 13.51 -5.12
N ASN A 300 -9.44 13.40 -4.14
CA ASN A 300 -8.00 13.61 -4.36
C ASN A 300 -7.38 12.47 -5.16
N TRP A 301 -7.85 11.22 -4.97
CA TRP A 301 -7.37 10.09 -5.77
C TRP A 301 -7.78 10.19 -7.23
N MET A 302 -8.99 10.67 -7.51
CA MET A 302 -9.47 10.95 -8.87
C MET A 302 -8.73 12.10 -9.55
N SER A 303 -8.18 13.05 -8.78
CA SER A 303 -7.45 14.20 -9.34
C SER A 303 -5.93 13.99 -9.44
N SER A 304 -5.39 12.97 -8.77
CA SER A 304 -3.97 12.59 -8.78
C SER A 304 -3.64 11.49 -9.79
N LEU A 305 -4.51 11.28 -10.78
CA LEU A 305 -4.29 10.35 -11.89
C LEU A 305 -2.94 10.64 -12.54
N THR A 306 -2.19 9.57 -12.83
CA THR A 306 -0.93 9.70 -13.55
C THR A 306 -1.23 10.28 -14.94
N PRO A 307 -0.78 11.52 -15.25
CA PRO A 307 -1.11 12.17 -16.50
C PRO A 307 -0.08 11.78 -17.53
N THR A 308 -0.08 10.53 -17.96
CA THR A 308 0.53 10.14 -19.24
C THR A 308 -0.01 8.78 -19.68
N ASP A 309 -0.99 8.79 -20.59
CA ASP A 309 -1.04 7.74 -21.60
C ASP A 309 0.22 7.94 -22.45
N LEU A 310 1.27 7.18 -22.13
CA LEU A 310 2.46 7.20 -22.96
C LEU A 310 2.05 6.60 -24.28
N GLN A 311 1.98 7.45 -25.32
CA GLN A 311 1.51 7.10 -26.67
C GLN A 311 1.89 5.67 -27.03
N GLY A 312 0.90 4.80 -26.94
CA GLY A 312 0.97 3.38 -27.19
C GLY A 312 -0.37 2.99 -27.79
N TRP A 313 -0.33 2.23 -28.85
CA TRP A 313 -1.51 1.96 -29.64
C TRP A 313 -2.16 0.64 -29.16
N SER A 314 -3.43 0.68 -28.73
CA SER A 314 -4.19 -0.51 -28.27
C SER A 314 -4.17 -1.68 -29.25
N THR A 315 -4.16 -2.92 -28.71
CA THR A 315 -4.16 -4.18 -29.47
C THR A 315 -5.22 -5.15 -28.94
N ASP A 316 -6.35 -5.24 -29.64
CA ASP A 316 -7.23 -6.41 -29.59
C ASP A 316 -6.40 -7.70 -29.69
N SER A 317 -6.45 -8.57 -28.67
CA SER A 317 -5.65 -9.81 -28.56
C SER A 317 -5.89 -10.80 -29.69
N LYS A 318 -6.92 -10.56 -30.52
CA LYS A 318 -7.24 -11.32 -31.74
C LYS A 318 -6.47 -10.85 -32.99
N ILE A 319 -5.80 -9.70 -32.93
CA ILE A 319 -5.13 -9.09 -34.09
C ILE A 319 -3.62 -9.14 -33.87
N ALA A 320 -2.94 -10.06 -34.56
CA ALA A 320 -1.48 -10.09 -34.62
C ALA A 320 -0.96 -8.90 -35.45
N GLY A 321 -0.26 -7.96 -34.81
CA GLY A 321 0.30 -6.80 -35.48
C GLY A 321 0.66 -5.71 -34.48
N THR A 322 1.94 -5.69 -34.11
CA THR A 322 2.52 -4.76 -33.14
C THR A 322 2.24 -3.31 -33.48
N ARG A 323 1.84 -2.59 -32.46
CA ARG A 323 1.59 -1.17 -32.53
C ARG A 323 2.48 -0.56 -31.43
N GLY A 324 3.77 -0.38 -31.77
CA GLY A 324 4.76 0.41 -31.03
C GLY A 324 5.80 -0.42 -30.31
#